data_AF-A0A414PY96-F1
#
_entry.id   AF-A0A414PY96-F1
#
_cell.length_a   1.000
_cell.length_b   1.000
_cell.length_c   1.000
_cell.angle_alpha   90.00
_cell.angle_beta   90.00
_cell.angle_gamma   90.00
#
_symmetry.space_group_name_H-M   'P 1'
#
loop_
_entity.id
_entity.type
_entity.pdbx_description
1 polymer ?
#
loop_
_entity_poly.entity_id
_entity_poly.type
_entity_poly.pdbx_seq_one_letter_code
_entity_poly.pdbx_strand_id
1 'polypeptide(L)'
;MKSDIEIARSIELKKIKQVAESVGIPREEVENYGRYIAKIPEHLIDEEKVKQSNLILVTAITATKAGIGKTTVSIGLALGLNKIGKKAIVALREPSLGPCFGMKGGA
;
A
#
# COMPACT_ATOMS: atom_id res chain seq x y z
N MET A 1 0.72 -0.59 24.24
CA MET A 1 0.72 -0.87 22.79
C MET A 1 2.02 -0.31 22.23
N LYS A 2 2.70 -1.02 21.33
CA LYS A 2 3.92 -0.48 20.67
C LYS A 2 3.56 0.73 19.82
N SER A 3 4.48 1.69 19.67
CA SER A 3 4.33 2.79 18.71
C SER A 3 4.42 2.27 17.26
N ASP A 4 3.91 3.05 16.30
CA ASP A 4 3.89 2.66 14.88
C ASP A 4 5.28 2.30 14.35
N ILE A 5 6.31 3.09 14.72
CA ILE A 5 7.70 2.84 14.30
C ILE A 5 8.29 1.57 14.92
N GLU A 6 7.95 1.27 16.17
CA GLU A 6 8.38 0.03 16.83
C GLU A 6 7.71 -1.19 16.19
N ILE A 7 6.44 -1.07 15.79
CA ILE A 7 5.75 -2.10 15.03
C ILE A 7 6.46 -2.30 13.69
N ALA A 8 6.64 -1.23 12.91
CA ALA A 8 7.26 -1.28 11.59
C ALA A 8 8.67 -1.92 11.60
N ARG A 9 9.49 -1.57 12.60
CA ARG A 9 10.85 -2.14 12.77
C ARG A 9 10.87 -3.57 13.27
N SER A 10 9.79 -4.04 13.90
CA SER A 10 9.71 -5.42 14.44
C SER A 10 9.30 -6.47 13.40
N ILE A 11 8.88 -6.06 12.21
CA ILE A 11 8.40 -6.96 11.16
C ILE A 11 9.51 -7.28 10.17
N GLU A 12 9.64 -8.57 9.83
CA GLU A 12 10.46 -9.00 8.70
C GLU A 12 9.72 -8.72 7.38
N LEU A 13 10.31 -7.87 6.55
CA LEU A 13 9.74 -7.51 5.26
C LEU A 13 10.06 -8.57 4.20
N LYS A 14 9.06 -8.92 3.39
CA LYS A 14 9.27 -9.71 2.17
C LYS A 14 9.98 -8.86 1.12
N LYS A 15 10.90 -9.45 0.36
CA LYS A 15 11.56 -8.78 -0.76
C LYS A 15 10.50 -8.36 -1.79
N ILE A 16 10.64 -7.17 -2.38
CA ILE A 16 9.61 -6.61 -3.28
C ILE A 16 9.30 -7.51 -4.48
N LYS A 17 10.30 -8.23 -5.00
CA LYS A 17 10.11 -9.22 -6.08
C LYS A 17 9.19 -10.38 -5.71
N GLN A 18 9.19 -10.81 -4.44
CA GLN A 18 8.27 -11.85 -3.95
C GLN A 18 6.84 -11.32 -3.85
N VAL A 19 6.69 -10.04 -3.48
CA VAL A 19 5.38 -9.38 -3.46
C VAL A 19 4.84 -9.24 -4.88
N ALA A 20 5.67 -8.81 -5.84
CA ALA A 20 5.33 -8.70 -7.26
C ALA A 20 4.83 -10.04 -7.85
N GLU A 21 5.57 -11.14 -7.62
CA GLU A 21 5.13 -12.48 -8.06
C GLU A 21 3.77 -12.88 -7.48
N SER A 22 3.51 -12.56 -6.21
CA SER A 22 2.25 -12.91 -5.55
C SER A 22 1.02 -12.25 -6.19
N VAL A 23 1.22 -11.14 -6.92
CA VAL A 23 0.17 -10.44 -7.66
C VAL A 23 0.24 -10.67 -9.18
N GLY A 24 1.14 -11.55 -9.64
CA GLY A 24 1.28 -11.92 -11.05
C GLY A 24 2.14 -10.97 -11.89
N ILE A 25 3.05 -10.22 -11.27
CA ILE A 25 4.04 -9.40 -11.96
C ILE A 25 5.34 -10.22 -12.11
N PRO A 26 5.90 -10.38 -13.33
CA PRO A 26 7.14 -11.11 -13.54
C PRO A 26 8.34 -10.45 -12.84
N ARG A 27 9.29 -11.24 -12.33
CA ARG A 27 10.41 -10.74 -11.51
C ARG A 27 11.42 -9.89 -12.28
N GLU A 28 11.54 -10.18 -13.56
CA GLU A 28 12.41 -9.54 -14.53
C GLU A 28 11.93 -8.12 -14.86
N GLU A 29 10.62 -7.87 -14.79
CA GLU A 29 9.99 -6.57 -15.02
C GLU A 29 10.07 -5.64 -13.79
N VAL A 30 10.52 -6.15 -12.64
CA VAL A 30 10.58 -5.37 -11.39
C VAL A 30 11.85 -4.53 -11.34
N GLU A 31 11.70 -3.22 -11.48
CA GLU A 31 12.79 -2.24 -11.36
C GLU A 31 13.02 -1.86 -9.89
N ASN A 32 14.00 -2.50 -9.25
CA ASN A 32 14.25 -2.36 -7.82
C ASN A 32 14.83 -0.98 -7.41
N TYR A 33 14.24 -0.41 -6.36
CA TYR A 33 14.81 0.67 -5.55
C TYR A 33 15.17 0.10 -4.17
N GLY A 34 16.34 -0.52 -4.08
CA GLY A 34 16.73 -1.31 -2.91
C GLY A 34 15.98 -2.65 -2.84
N ARG A 35 15.73 -3.15 -1.62
CA ARG A 35 15.22 -4.52 -1.39
C ARG A 35 13.68 -4.62 -1.34
N TYR A 36 13.02 -3.52 -0.96
CA TYR A 36 11.60 -3.53 -0.57
C TYR A 36 10.74 -2.54 -1.36
N ILE A 37 11.32 -1.81 -2.31
CA ILE A 37 10.63 -0.83 -3.16
C ILE A 37 11.01 -1.12 -4.61
N ALA A 38 10.06 -0.91 -5.53
CA ALA A 38 10.29 -1.06 -6.96
C ALA A 38 9.35 -0.16 -7.78
N LYS A 39 9.74 0.11 -9.01
CA LYS A 39 8.84 0.60 -10.07
C LYS A 39 8.42 -0.57 -10.95
N ILE A 40 7.22 -0.46 -11.51
CA ILE A 40 6.62 -1.44 -12.40
C ILE A 40 6.35 -0.73 -13.74
N PRO A 41 6.73 -1.32 -14.88
CA PRO A 41 6.55 -0.68 -16.18
C PRO A 41 5.08 -0.66 -16.61
N GLU A 42 4.68 0.42 -17.26
CA GLU A 42 3.28 0.67 -17.66
C GLU A 42 2.77 -0.30 -18.72
N HIS A 43 3.65 -0.90 -19.53
CA HIS A 43 3.26 -1.86 -20.56
C HIS A 43 2.61 -3.14 -19.99
N LEU A 44 2.71 -3.38 -18.68
CA LEU A 44 2.05 -4.48 -17.99
C LEU A 44 0.57 -4.21 -17.68
N ILE A 45 0.06 -3.01 -17.97
CA ILE A 45 -1.35 -2.67 -17.80
C ILE A 45 -2.16 -3.45 -18.84
N ASP A 46 -3.11 -4.23 -18.34
CA ASP A 46 -4.06 -5.01 -19.14
C ASP A 46 -5.47 -4.45 -18.94
N GLU A 47 -5.97 -3.74 -19.95
CA GLU A 47 -7.28 -3.09 -19.94
C GLU A 47 -8.45 -4.07 -19.80
N GLU A 48 -8.34 -5.28 -20.34
CA GLU A 48 -9.40 -6.29 -20.22
C GLU A 48 -9.49 -6.81 -18.79
N LYS A 49 -8.34 -7.00 -18.13
CA LYS A 49 -8.28 -7.33 -16.70
C LYS A 49 -8.78 -6.18 -15.82
N VAL A 50 -8.49 -4.93 -16.18
CA VAL A 50 -8.99 -3.75 -15.46
C VAL A 50 -10.51 -3.68 -15.51
N LYS A 51 -11.13 -3.91 -16.68
CA LYS A 51 -12.60 -3.94 -16.84
C LYS A 51 -13.29 -4.99 -15.97
N GLN A 52 -12.61 -6.09 -15.67
CA GLN A 52 -13.12 -7.18 -14.82
C GLN A 52 -12.82 -6.96 -13.32
N SER A 53 -12.09 -5.89 -12.97
CA SER A 53 -11.68 -5.60 -11.60
C SER A 53 -12.66 -4.66 -10.90
N ASN A 54 -12.73 -4.75 -9.58
CA ASN A 54 -13.55 -3.85 -8.77
C ASN A 54 -12.70 -2.71 -8.19
N LEU A 55 -13.23 -1.48 -8.26
CA LEU A 55 -12.64 -0.31 -7.60
C LEU A 55 -13.43 0.03 -6.33
N ILE A 56 -12.76 0.02 -5.18
CA ILE A 56 -13.34 0.45 -3.91
C ILE A 56 -12.73 1.78 -3.48
N LEU A 57 -13.54 2.83 -3.45
CA LEU A 57 -13.14 4.14 -2.97
C LEU A 57 -13.38 4.25 -1.46
N VAL A 58 -12.30 4.48 -0.70
CA VAL A 58 -12.39 4.77 0.74
C VAL A 58 -12.41 6.28 0.97
N THR A 59 -13.53 6.78 1.47
CA THR A 59 -13.72 8.19 1.86
C THR A 59 -13.96 8.34 3.35
N ALA A 60 -14.07 9.57 3.82
CA ALA A 60 -14.28 9.93 5.21
C ALA A 60 -15.20 11.14 5.32
N ILE A 61 -15.82 11.30 6.49
CA ILE A 61 -16.46 12.56 6.88
C ILE A 61 -15.41 13.69 6.99
N THR A 62 -15.90 14.93 7.15
CA THR A 62 -15.06 16.10 7.42
C THR A 62 -14.07 15.83 8.56
N ALA A 63 -12.80 16.17 8.33
CA ALA A 63 -11.74 15.90 9.30
C ALA A 63 -11.99 16.64 10.62
N THR A 64 -11.77 15.93 11.73
CA THR A 64 -11.86 16.48 13.09
C THR A 64 -10.50 16.37 13.79
N LYS A 65 -10.33 17.07 14.92
CA LYS A 65 -9.10 16.99 15.74
C LYS A 65 -8.81 15.57 16.25
N ALA A 66 -9.83 14.73 16.40
CA ALA A 66 -9.66 13.35 16.86
C ALA A 66 -9.00 12.43 15.81
N GLY A 67 -8.96 12.85 14.54
CA GLY A 67 -8.51 12.00 13.43
C GLY A 67 -9.61 11.01 12.99
N ILE A 68 -9.54 10.59 11.72
CA ILE A 68 -10.58 9.74 11.10
C ILE A 68 -10.06 8.34 10.76
N GLY A 69 -8.73 8.11 10.75
CA GLY A 69 -8.16 6.79 10.49
C GLY A 69 -8.33 6.27 9.06
N LYS A 70 -8.59 7.15 8.08
CA LYS A 70 -8.89 6.77 6.68
C LYS A 70 -7.85 5.82 6.08
N THR A 71 -6.56 6.16 6.18
CA THR A 71 -5.48 5.34 5.61
C THR A 71 -5.38 3.98 6.31
N THR A 72 -5.53 3.94 7.64
CA THR A 72 -5.56 2.70 8.42
C THR A 72 -6.69 1.79 7.95
N VAL A 73 -7.87 2.33 7.70
CA VAL A 73 -9.02 1.59 7.16
C VAL A 73 -8.75 1.10 5.74
N SER A 74 -8.15 1.91 4.86
CA SER A 74 -7.79 1.48 3.50
C SER A 74 -6.83 0.28 3.51
N ILE A 75 -5.78 0.33 4.34
CA ILE A 75 -4.82 -0.77 4.48
C ILE A 75 -5.49 -2.00 5.11
N GLY A 76 -6.26 -1.81 6.19
CA GLY A 76 -6.96 -2.88 6.88
C GLY A 76 -8.00 -3.59 6.00
N LEU A 77 -8.72 -2.85 5.16
CA LEU A 77 -9.67 -3.42 4.20
C LEU A 77 -8.96 -4.31 3.17
N ALA A 78 -7.85 -3.85 2.59
CA ALA A 78 -7.09 -4.65 1.64
C ALA A 78 -6.53 -5.94 2.29
N LEU A 79 -6.01 -5.84 3.52
CA LEU A 79 -5.56 -7.01 4.29
C LEU A 79 -6.71 -7.99 4.60
N GLY A 80 -7.87 -7.46 5.00
CA GLY A 80 -9.07 -8.24 5.27
C GLY A 80 -9.59 -8.98 4.04
N LEU A 81 -9.62 -8.32 2.88
CA LEU A 81 -9.99 -8.92 1.59
C LEU A 81 -9.07 -10.09 1.23
N ASN A 82 -7.76 -9.91 1.38
CA ASN A 82 -6.79 -10.98 1.16
C ASN A 82 -6.97 -12.14 2.16
N LYS A 83 -7.30 -11.85 3.42
CA LYS A 83 -7.57 -12.87 4.43
C LYS A 83 -8.79 -13.74 4.11
N ILE A 84 -9.79 -13.21 3.40
CA ILE A 84 -10.97 -13.97 2.94
C ILE A 84 -10.83 -14.54 1.52
N GLY A 85 -9.61 -14.55 0.96
CA GLY A 85 -9.31 -15.18 -0.33
C GLY A 85 -9.56 -14.29 -1.56
N LYS A 86 -9.77 -12.98 -1.39
CA LYS A 86 -9.86 -12.03 -2.52
C LYS A 86 -8.49 -11.42 -2.80
N LYS A 87 -8.07 -11.38 -4.06
CA LYS A 87 -6.83 -10.66 -4.45
C LYS A 87 -7.10 -9.15 -4.43
N ALA A 88 -6.49 -8.42 -3.51
CA ALA A 88 -6.69 -6.98 -3.35
C ALA A 88 -5.37 -6.23 -3.14
N ILE A 89 -5.25 -5.06 -3.76
CA ILE A 89 -4.11 -4.14 -3.63
C ILE A 89 -4.65 -2.78 -3.21
N VAL A 90 -3.95 -2.09 -2.31
CA VAL A 90 -4.26 -0.72 -1.91
C VAL A 90 -3.37 0.26 -2.67
N ALA A 91 -3.97 1.30 -3.27
CA ALA A 91 -3.27 2.41 -3.89
C ALA A 91 -3.30 3.63 -2.94
N LEU A 92 -2.13 4.18 -2.62
CA LEU A 92 -1.97 5.31 -1.70
C LEU A 92 -1.12 6.41 -2.34
N ARG A 93 -1.20 7.62 -1.78
CA ARG A 93 -0.36 8.75 -2.20
C ARG A 93 0.94 8.76 -1.42
N GLU A 94 2.03 9.12 -2.09
CA GLU A 94 3.28 9.45 -1.44
C GLU A 94 3.11 10.74 -0.61
N PRO A 95 3.52 10.76 0.68
CA PRO A 95 3.42 11.96 1.50
C PRO A 95 4.47 13.00 1.08
N SER A 96 4.15 14.29 1.25
CA SER A 96 5.14 15.34 1.10
C SER A 96 6.21 15.23 2.19
N LEU A 97 7.47 15.43 1.82
CA LEU A 97 8.60 15.39 2.74
C LEU A 97 8.62 16.59 3.71
N GLY A 98 8.17 17.77 3.29
CA GLY A 98 8.26 19.01 4.09
C GLY A 98 7.62 18.92 5.49
N PRO A 99 6.37 18.41 5.62
CA PRO A 99 5.71 18.23 6.91
C PRO A 99 6.47 17.37 7.93
N CYS A 100 7.34 16.44 7.48
CA CYS A 100 8.13 15.57 8.36
C CYS A 100 9.12 16.34 9.24
N PHE A 101 9.57 17.53 8.80
CA PHE A 101 10.50 18.38 9.55
C PHE A 101 9.80 19.38 10.50
N GLY A 102 8.47 19.47 10.43
CA GLY A 102 7.67 20.35 11.27
C GLY A 102 6.89 19.56 12.31
N MET A 103 5.59 19.37 12.05
CA MET A 103 4.64 18.78 12.99
C MET A 103 4.14 17.37 12.60
N LYS A 104 4.41 16.88 11.38
CA LYS A 104 3.77 15.66 10.85
C LYS A 104 4.76 14.74 10.14
N GLY A 105 5.22 13.72 10.84
CA GLY A 105 5.65 12.43 10.30
C GLY A 105 4.98 11.32 11.11
N GLY A 106 4.46 10.28 10.47
CA GLY A 106 3.80 9.20 11.20
C GLY A 106 3.31 8.06 10.31
N ALA A 107 3.48 6.84 10.85
CA ALA A 107 3.34 5.50 10.26
C ALA A 107 3.98 5.30 8.89
#